data_AF-A0A3D8UHQ6-F1
#
_entry.id   AF-A0A3D8UHQ6-F1
#
_cell.length_a   1.000
_cell.length_b   1.000
_cell.length_c   1.000
_cell.angle_alpha   90.00
_cell.angle_beta   90.00
_cell.angle_gamma   90.00
#
_symmetry.space_group_name_H-M   'P 1'
#
loop_
_entity.id
_entity.type
_entity.pdbx_description
1 polymer ?
#
loop_
_entity_poly.entity_id
_entity_poly.type
_entity_poly.pdbx_seq_one_letter_code
_entity_poly.pdbx_strand_id
1 'polypeptide(L)' 'MFVKLHERVHLNLSRITRTKIDHVEDGIRVRFYEGQTQIAKSKRFEKVKDAEKWLVKLFKSAGLF' A
#
# COMPACT_ATOMS: atom_id res chain seq x y z
N MET A 1 7.53 11.03 -5.49
CA MET A 1 7.63 11.23 -4.02
C MET A 1 7.79 9.88 -3.35
N PHE A 2 8.82 9.73 -2.51
CA PHE A 2 9.13 8.45 -1.86
C PHE A 2 8.58 8.40 -0.43
N VAL A 3 7.93 7.30 -0.08
CA VAL A 3 7.48 7.00 1.29
C VAL A 3 8.09 5.69 1.76
N LYS A 4 8.40 5.62 3.05
CA LYS A 4 8.91 4.39 3.66
C LYS A 4 7.75 3.41 3.85
N LEU A 5 7.81 2.28 3.14
CA LEU A 5 6.81 1.20 3.24
C LEU A 5 7.19 0.19 4.33
N HIS A 6 8.48 -0.12 4.44
CA HIS A 6 9.09 -0.98 5.46
C HIS A 6 10.53 -0.50 5.73
N GLU A 7 11.20 -1.08 6.72
CA GLU A 7 12.60 -0.77 7.07
C GLU A 7 13.57 -0.68 5.87
N ARG A 8 13.41 -1.56 4.88
CA ARG A 8 14.32 -1.66 3.72
C ARG A 8 13.68 -1.21 2.40
N VAL A 9 12.43 -0.73 2.41
CA VAL A 9 11.65 -0.47 1.19
C VAL A 9 11.07 0.93 1.21
N HIS A 10 11.45 1.72 0.21
CA HIS A 10 10.82 3.00 -0.11
C HIS A 10 9.98 2.83 -1.37
N LEU A 11 8.75 3.34 -1.33
CA LEU A 11 7.80 3.29 -2.43
C LEU A 11 7.69 4.66 -3.08
N ASN A 12 7.86 4.74 -4.40
CA ASN A 12 7.59 5.98 -5.13
C ASN A 12 6.10 6.08 -5.46
N LEU A 13 5.35 6.84 -4.67
CA LEU A 13 3.90 6.98 -4.85
C LEU A 13 3.52 7.68 -6.16
N SER A 14 4.41 8.50 -6.73
CA SER A 14 4.14 9.23 -7.99
C SER A 14 4.06 8.31 -9.21
N ARG A 15 4.56 7.07 -9.10
CA ARG A 15 4.52 6.07 -10.18
C ARG A 15 3.40 5.04 -9.99
N ILE A 16 2.69 5.09 -8.87
CA ILE A 16 1.60 4.16 -8.58
C ILE A 16 0.39 4.55 -9.40
N THR A 17 -0.04 3.66 -10.29
CA THR A 17 -1.24 3.85 -11.10
C THR A 17 -2.48 3.25 -10.43
N ARG A 18 -2.30 2.23 -9.58
CA ARG A 18 -3.40 1.56 -8.88
C ARG A 18 -2.95 1.00 -7.54
N THR A 19 -3.78 1.19 -6.52
CA THR A 19 -3.65 0.52 -5.22
C THR A 19 -4.88 -0.35 -5.00
N LYS A 20 -4.71 -1.61 -4.56
CA LYS A 20 -5.80 -2.56 -4.33
C LYS A 20 -5.67 -3.21 -2.95
N ILE A 21 -6.77 -3.32 -2.21
CA ILE A 21 -6.84 -4.13 -1.01
C ILE A 21 -7.35 -5.52 -1.42
N ASP A 22 -6.51 -6.54 -1.24
CA ASP A 22 -6.82 -7.91 -1.64
C ASP A 22 -6.92 -8.83 -0.43
N HIS A 23 -7.88 -9.77 -0.51
CA HIS A 23 -7.96 -10.93 0.36
C HIS A 23 -7.07 -12.03 -0.23
N VAL A 24 -6.09 -12.48 0.54
CA VAL A 24 -5.32 -13.71 0.30
C VAL A 24 -5.71 -14.73 1.37
N GLU A 25 -5.44 -16.02 1.15
CA GLU A 25 -5.82 -17.11 2.08
C GLU A 25 -5.39 -16.86 3.52
N ASP A 26 -4.26 -16.18 3.69
CA ASP A 26 -3.76 -15.77 4.99
C ASP A 26 -4.41 -14.48 5.53
N GLY A 27 -4.92 -13.58 4.72
CA GLY A 27 -5.56 -12.37 5.23
C GLY A 27 -5.51 -11.23 4.25
N ILE A 28 -5.47 -10.00 4.74
CA ILE A 28 -5.67 -8.83 3.88
C ILE A 28 -4.33 -8.14 3.62
N ARG A 29 -4.08 -7.76 2.36
CA ARG A 29 -2.89 -7.00 1.98
C ARG A 29 -3.24 -5.90 0.98
N VAL A 30 -2.56 -4.77 1.13
CA VAL A 30 -2.60 -3.68 0.15
C VAL A 30 -1.50 -3.93 -0.87
N ARG A 31 -1.86 -3.98 -2.16
CA ARG A 31 -0.96 -4.17 -3.30
C ARG A 31 -0.87 -2.87 -4.08
N PHE A 32 0.35 -2.51 -4.46
CA PHE A 32 0.65 -1.31 -5.24
C PHE A 32 1.12 -1.71 -6.63
N TYR A 33 0.54 -1.08 -7.65
CA TYR A 33 0.79 -1.39 -9.04
C TYR A 33 1.32 -0.16 -9.79
N GLU A 34 2.26 -0.43 -10.69
CA GLU A 34 2.66 0.48 -11.75
C GLU A 34 2.26 -0.17 -13.08
N GLY A 35 1.22 0.38 -13.71
CA GLY A 35 0.52 -0.28 -14.80
C GLY A 35 -0.12 -1.60 -14.36
N GLN A 36 0.26 -2.70 -15.00
CA GLN A 36 -0.19 -4.06 -14.65
C GLN A 36 0.72 -4.75 -13.64
N THR A 37 1.92 -4.22 -13.41
CA THR A 37 2.95 -4.87 -12.59
C THR A 37 2.77 -4.50 -11.13
N GLN A 38 2.72 -5.51 -10.25
CA GLN A 38 2.74 -5.30 -8.81
C GLN A 38 4.17 -5.01 -8.36
N ILE A 39 4.43 -3.80 -7.89
CA ILE A 39 5.79 -3.37 -7.48
C ILE A 39 6.01 -3.47 -5.97
N ALA A 40 4.93 -3.45 -5.18
CA ALA A 40 5.03 -3.55 -3.73
C ALA A 40 3.74 -4.10 -3.09
N LYS A 41 3.89 -4.58 -1.86
CA LYS A 41 2.78 -5.02 -1.01
C LYS A 41 3.02 -4.60 0.44
N SER A 42 1.94 -4.31 1.16
CA SER A 42 1.97 -3.99 2.58
C SER A 42 2.21 -5.22 3.45
N LYS A 43 2.30 -4.98 4.76
CA LYS A 43 2.09 -6.02 5.77
C LYS A 43 0.69 -6.65 5.65
N ARG A 44 0.53 -7.81 6.30
CA ARG A 44 -0.77 -8.50 6.47
C ARG A 44 -1.63 -7.74 7.49
N PHE A 45 -2.92 -7.71 7.22
CA PHE A 45 -3.97 -7.17 8.08
C PHE A 45 -5.02 -8.25 8.33
N GLU A 46 -5.69 -8.17 9.47
CA GLU A 46 -6.78 -9.07 9.83
C GLU A 46 -8.12 -8.61 9.25
N LYS A 47 -8.35 -7.29 9.20
CA LYS A 47 -9.60 -6.69 8.73
C LYS A 47 -9.37 -5.67 7.63
N VAL A 48 -10.33 -5.55 6.70
CA VAL A 48 -10.26 -4.61 5.57
C VAL A 48 -10.13 -3.18 6.09
N LYS A 49 -10.91 -2.84 7.13
CA LYS A 49 -10.89 -1.52 7.78
C LYS A 49 -9.51 -1.14 8.31
N ASP A 50 -8.70 -2.09 8.77
CA ASP A 50 -7.36 -1.80 9.27
C ASP A 50 -6.39 -1.51 8.13
N ALA A 51 -6.54 -2.24 7.01
CA ALA A 51 -5.80 -1.98 5.78
C ALA A 51 -6.16 -0.60 5.19
N GLU A 52 -7.44 -0.24 5.16
CA GLU A 52 -7.92 1.08 4.72
C GLU A 52 -7.37 2.22 5.58
N LYS A 53 -7.49 2.11 6.91
CA LYS A 53 -6.95 3.11 7.85
C LYS A 53 -5.44 3.30 7.67
N TRP A 54 -4.71 2.20 7.52
CA TRP A 54 -3.27 2.26 7.27
C TRP A 54 -2.95 2.93 5.94
N LEU A 55 -3.68 2.60 4.87
CA LEU A 55 -3.47 3.19 3.55
C LEU A 55 -3.75 4.70 3.55
N VAL A 56 -4.84 5.14 4.18
CA VAL A 56 -5.15 6.57 4.33
C VAL A 56 -4.06 7.28 5.11
N LYS A 57 -3.56 6.68 6.19
CA LYS A 57 -2.45 7.25 6.97
C LYS A 57 -1.16 7.35 6.15
N LEU A 58 -0.88 6.35 5.31
CA LEU A 58 0.26 6.37 4.39
C LEU A 58 0.15 7.54 3.41
N PHE A 59 -1.02 7.72 2.78
CA PHE A 59 -1.23 8.82 1.84
C PHE A 59 -1.18 10.19 2.52
N LYS A 60 -1.74 10.36 3.71
CA LYS A 60 -1.59 11.60 4.49
C LYS A 60 -0.13 11.90 4.84
N SER A 61 0.62 10.89 5.27
CA SER A 61 2.07 11.05 5.52
C SER A 61 2.85 11.39 4.25
N ALA A 62 2.30 11.03 3.09
CA ALA A 62 2.81 11.38 1.79
C ALA A 62 2.30 12.74 1.27
N GLY A 63 1.60 13.54 2.08
CA GLY A 63 1.03 14.81 1.66
C GLY A 63 -0.01 14.68 0.54
N LEU A 64 -0.62 13.51 0.36
CA LEU A 64 -1.63 13.26 -0.68
C LEU A 64 -3.06 13.59 -0.24
N PHE A 65 -3.29 13.95 1.03
CA PHE A 65 -4.58 14.40 1.59
C PHE A 65 -4.36 15.17 2.89
#